data_AF-A0A3N7BK16-F1
#
_entry.id   AF-A0A3N7BK16-F1
#
_cell.length_a   1.000
_cell.length_b   1.000
_cell.length_c   1.000
_cell.angle_alpha   90.00
_cell.angle_beta   90.00
_cell.angle_gamma   90.00
#
_symmetry.space_group_name_H-M   'P 1'
#
loop_
_entity.id
_entity.type
_entity.pdbx_description
1 polymer ?
#
loop_
_entity_poly.entity_id
_entity_poly.type
_entity_poly.pdbx_seq_one_letter_code
_entity_poly.pdbx_strand_id
1 'polypeptide(L)'
;MKKLIAVMGICVAIGGCATSHYTAGRDFPSASVASITKGKTTTAELKSLFGEPYAKSAVSETDEKWIYTYTNGSAHAQSYVVTMKVTTTGTQKTLDVLIRNDVVINYTFSEGPAPGSTTATN
;
A
#
# COMPACT_ATOMS: atom_id res chain seq x y z
N MET A 1 48.15 -20.91 11.13
CA MET A 1 47.33 -21.44 10.01
C MET A 1 46.05 -22.17 10.47
N LYS A 2 46.09 -23.07 11.47
CA LYS A 2 44.89 -23.76 12.01
C LYS A 2 43.79 -22.83 12.56
N LYS A 3 44.17 -21.69 13.17
CA LYS A 3 43.25 -20.66 13.69
C LYS A 3 42.53 -19.86 12.59
N LEU A 4 43.13 -19.73 11.40
CA LEU A 4 42.55 -18.99 10.27
C LEU A 4 41.45 -19.81 9.57
N ILE A 5 41.59 -21.13 9.51
CA ILE A 5 40.57 -22.03 8.94
C ILE A 5 39.30 -22.03 9.81
N ALA A 6 39.45 -21.97 11.13
CA ALA A 6 38.32 -21.90 12.07
C ALA A 6 37.52 -20.59 11.93
N VAL A 7 38.19 -19.46 11.68
CA VAL A 7 37.52 -18.17 11.47
C VAL A 7 36.84 -18.11 10.11
N MET A 8 37.43 -18.70 9.07
CA MET A 8 36.83 -18.73 7.72
C MET A 8 35.58 -19.63 7.65
N GLY A 9 35.51 -20.69 8.46
CA GLY A 9 34.32 -21.55 8.56
C GLY A 9 33.13 -20.88 9.25
N ILE A 10 33.37 -19.94 10.18
CA ILE A 10 32.29 -19.26 10.93
C ILE A 10 31.59 -18.20 10.08
N CYS A 11 32.28 -17.61 9.10
CA CYS A 11 31.72 -16.62 8.19
C CYS A 11 30.71 -17.21 7.19
N VAL A 12 30.73 -18.53 6.95
CA VAL A 12 29.80 -19.21 6.02
C VAL A 12 28.45 -19.50 6.68
N ALA A 13 28.36 -19.47 8.01
CA ALA A 13 27.14 -19.81 8.74
C ALA A 13 26.22 -18.59 9.02
N ILE A 14 26.62 -17.38 8.64
CA ILE A 14 25.83 -16.18 8.89
C ILE A 14 24.77 -16.04 7.78
N GLY A 15 23.59 -16.63 8.01
CA GLY A 15 22.41 -16.38 7.19
C GLY A 15 22.02 -14.91 7.25
N GLY A 16 21.79 -14.29 6.09
CA GLY A 16 21.31 -12.91 5.99
C GLY A 16 19.81 -12.82 6.28
N CYS A 17 19.42 -11.90 7.15
CA CYS A 17 18.04 -11.45 7.30
C CYS A 17 17.96 -10.00 6.83
N ALA A 18 17.06 -9.72 5.89
CA ALA A 18 16.79 -8.37 5.42
C ALA A 18 15.28 -8.11 5.51
N THR A 19 14.93 -6.94 6.04
CA THR A 19 13.54 -6.46 6.06
C THR A 19 13.51 -5.09 5.41
N SER A 20 12.60 -4.90 4.46
CA SER A 20 12.29 -3.58 3.90
C SER A 20 10.83 -3.23 4.17
N HIS A 21 10.57 -1.95 4.35
CA HIS A 21 9.23 -1.39 4.47
C HIS A 21 8.98 -0.46 3.29
N TYR A 22 7.73 -0.41 2.82
CA TYR A 22 7.34 0.50 1.75
C TYR A 22 5.94 1.05 2.00
N THR A 23 5.74 2.29 1.56
CA THR A 23 4.45 2.95 1.56
C THR A 23 4.23 3.66 0.23
N ALA A 24 3.00 3.68 -0.26
CA ALA A 24 2.62 4.42 -1.46
C ALA A 24 1.29 5.14 -1.24
N GLY A 25 1.18 6.36 -1.77
CA GLY A 25 0.00 7.21 -1.59
C GLY A 25 -0.07 7.87 -0.21
N ARG A 26 -1.27 8.38 0.13
CA ARG A 26 -1.53 9.09 1.39
C ARG A 26 -2.51 8.29 2.22
N ASP A 27 -2.14 7.96 3.46
CA ASP A 27 -3.05 7.28 4.38
C ASP A 27 -4.23 8.18 4.75
N PHE A 28 -5.38 7.53 4.93
CA PHE A 28 -6.61 8.19 5.36
C PHE A 28 -7.41 7.25 6.28
N PRO A 29 -8.19 7.81 7.21
CA PRO A 29 -9.00 7.01 8.10
C PRO A 29 -10.14 6.35 7.32
N SER A 30 -10.23 5.01 7.34
CA SER A 30 -11.32 4.28 6.69
C SER A 30 -12.69 4.68 7.25
N ALA A 31 -12.75 5.06 8.53
CA ALA A 31 -13.97 5.57 9.17
C ALA A 31 -14.51 6.86 8.53
N SER A 32 -13.63 7.71 7.96
CA SER A 32 -14.05 8.95 7.30
C SER A 32 -14.90 8.70 6.06
N VAL A 33 -14.80 7.51 5.44
CA VAL A 33 -15.62 7.12 4.27
C VAL A 33 -17.12 7.15 4.59
N ALA A 34 -17.51 6.85 5.83
CA ALA A 34 -18.91 6.91 6.25
C ALA A 34 -19.49 8.34 6.27
N SER A 35 -18.64 9.37 6.24
CA SER A 35 -19.07 10.78 6.19
C SER A 35 -19.44 11.23 4.78
N ILE A 36 -19.15 10.43 3.75
CA ILE A 36 -19.48 10.76 2.36
C ILE A 36 -20.96 10.55 2.12
N THR A 37 -21.68 11.62 1.84
CA THR A 37 -23.11 11.60 1.47
C THR A 37 -23.26 11.94 0.00
N LYS A 38 -23.73 10.97 -0.81
CA LYS A 38 -23.98 11.16 -2.24
C LYS A 38 -24.96 12.32 -2.47
N GLY A 39 -24.67 13.16 -3.46
CA GLY A 39 -25.42 14.35 -3.81
C GLY A 39 -25.27 15.53 -2.84
N LYS A 40 -24.45 15.42 -1.80
CA LYS A 40 -24.22 16.50 -0.82
C LYS A 40 -22.75 16.80 -0.60
N THR A 41 -21.93 15.78 -0.40
CA THR A 41 -20.50 15.97 -0.14
C THR A 41 -19.83 16.60 -1.35
N THR A 42 -19.11 17.69 -1.10
CA THR A 42 -18.39 18.46 -2.11
C THR A 42 -16.94 17.99 -2.26
N THR A 43 -16.30 18.37 -3.36
CA THR A 43 -14.87 18.18 -3.59
C THR A 43 -14.01 18.87 -2.52
N ALA A 44 -14.45 20.02 -2.00
CA ALA A 44 -13.77 20.72 -0.90
C ALA A 44 -13.82 19.93 0.41
N GLU A 45 -14.99 19.38 0.78
CA GLU A 45 -15.15 18.53 1.96
C GLU A 45 -14.35 17.22 1.82
N LEU A 46 -14.35 16.60 0.62
CA LEU A 46 -13.50 15.45 0.35
C LEU A 46 -12.03 15.74 0.59
N LYS A 47 -11.55 16.89 0.10
CA LYS A 47 -10.15 17.31 0.33
C LYS A 47 -9.86 17.56 1.80
N SER A 48 -10.83 18.08 2.56
CA SER A 48 -10.67 18.24 4.00
C SER A 48 -10.61 16.90 4.74
N LEU A 49 -11.35 15.88 4.29
CA LEU A 49 -11.43 14.57 4.93
C LEU A 49 -10.27 13.64 4.55
N PHE A 50 -9.88 13.65 3.27
CA PHE A 50 -8.96 12.66 2.69
C PHE A 50 -7.69 13.29 2.09
N GLY A 51 -7.62 14.62 1.99
CA GLY A 51 -6.53 15.33 1.33
C GLY A 51 -6.70 15.43 -0.19
N GLU A 52 -5.61 15.73 -0.90
CA GLU A 52 -5.62 15.64 -2.36
C GLU A 52 -5.66 14.17 -2.79
N PRO A 53 -6.47 13.81 -3.80
CA PRO A 53 -6.50 12.45 -4.32
C PRO A 53 -5.17 12.11 -4.97
N TYR A 54 -4.87 10.81 -4.98
CA TYR A 54 -3.71 10.24 -5.64
C TYR A 54 -3.76 10.45 -7.16
N ALA A 55 -4.95 10.33 -7.76
CA ALA A 55 -5.17 10.58 -9.18
C ALA A 55 -6.52 11.26 -9.43
N LYS A 56 -6.58 12.06 -10.49
CA LYS A 56 -7.80 12.68 -11.03
C LYS A 56 -7.86 12.42 -12.52
N SER A 57 -9.04 12.13 -13.04
CA SER A 57 -9.28 11.97 -14.47
C SER A 57 -10.66 12.48 -14.84
N ALA A 58 -10.75 13.27 -15.91
CA ALA A 58 -12.02 13.65 -16.51
C ALA A 58 -12.71 12.40 -17.09
N VAL A 59 -13.99 12.23 -16.78
CA VAL A 59 -14.86 11.16 -17.32
C VAL A 59 -15.76 11.73 -18.42
N SER A 60 -16.22 12.97 -18.25
CA SER A 60 -16.98 13.74 -19.24
C SER A 60 -16.70 15.24 -19.06
N GLU A 61 -17.42 16.11 -19.77
CA GLU A 61 -17.33 17.57 -19.58
C GLU A 61 -17.67 18.05 -18.17
N THR A 62 -18.51 17.29 -17.45
CA THR A 62 -19.03 17.67 -16.12
C THR A 62 -18.65 16.68 -15.02
N ASP A 63 -18.14 15.50 -15.40
CA ASP A 63 -17.84 14.41 -14.49
C ASP A 63 -16.34 14.17 -14.37
N GLU A 64 -15.89 13.99 -13.12
CA GLU A 64 -14.52 13.64 -12.78
C GLU A 64 -14.49 12.37 -11.93
N LYS A 65 -13.46 11.56 -12.12
CA LYS A 65 -13.13 10.46 -11.22
C LYS A 65 -11.90 10.83 -10.41
N TRP A 66 -12.03 10.73 -9.09
CA TRP A 66 -10.93 10.92 -8.14
C TRP A 66 -10.62 9.60 -7.47
N ILE A 67 -9.33 9.30 -7.33
CA ILE A 67 -8.84 8.06 -6.73
C ILE A 67 -7.99 8.43 -5.52
N TYR A 68 -8.39 7.94 -4.35
CA TYR A 68 -7.59 7.96 -3.13
C TYR A 68 -7.06 6.56 -2.90
N THR A 69 -5.76 6.42 -2.70
CA THR A 69 -5.17 5.12 -2.39
C THR A 69 -4.04 5.27 -1.39
N TYR A 70 -3.93 4.27 -0.54
CA TYR A 70 -2.80 4.10 0.37
C TYR A 70 -2.42 2.63 0.40
N THR A 71 -1.12 2.35 0.31
CA THR A 71 -0.57 1.01 0.48
C THR A 71 0.56 1.09 1.49
N ASN A 72 0.59 0.14 2.41
CA ASN A 72 1.67 -0.03 3.38
C ASN A 72 2.03 -1.51 3.46
N GLY A 73 3.31 -1.84 3.38
CA GLY A 73 3.76 -3.21 3.49
C GLY A 73 5.23 -3.36 3.87
N SER A 74 5.62 -4.61 4.02
CA SER A 74 6.98 -5.03 4.28
C SER A 74 7.33 -6.27 3.47
N ALA A 75 8.61 -6.40 3.15
CA ALA A 75 9.19 -7.61 2.59
C ALA A 75 10.30 -8.11 3.53
N HIS A 76 10.18 -9.36 3.95
CA HIS A 76 11.13 -10.03 4.83
C HIS A 76 11.81 -11.16 4.06
N ALA A 77 13.11 -11.06 3.87
CA ALA A 77 13.94 -12.08 3.25
C ALA A 77 14.81 -12.75 4.30
N GLN A 78 14.73 -14.07 4.37
CA GLN A 78 15.53 -14.91 5.25
C GLN A 78 16.30 -15.92 4.41
N SER A 79 17.62 -15.79 4.41
CA SER A 79 18.53 -16.72 3.73
C SER A 79 18.89 -17.89 4.63
N TYR A 80 18.79 -19.09 4.08
CA TYR A 80 19.32 -20.34 4.61
C TYR A 80 20.52 -20.77 3.75
N VAL A 81 21.24 -21.82 4.14
CA VAL A 81 22.49 -22.24 3.48
C VAL A 81 22.31 -22.49 1.97
N VAL A 82 21.14 -22.99 1.57
CA VAL A 82 20.82 -23.36 0.18
C VAL A 82 19.48 -22.84 -0.32
N THR A 83 18.67 -22.24 0.54
CA THR A 83 17.31 -21.77 0.20
C THR A 83 17.07 -20.37 0.73
N MET A 84 16.07 -19.70 0.19
CA MET A 84 15.66 -18.38 0.68
C MET A 84 14.14 -18.32 0.81
N LYS A 85 13.67 -17.82 1.96
CA LYS A 85 12.26 -17.55 2.21
C LYS A 85 12.02 -16.04 2.12
N VAL A 86 11.08 -15.64 1.27
CA VAL A 86 10.65 -14.25 1.14
C VAL A 86 9.17 -14.16 1.51
N THR A 87 8.85 -13.31 2.48
CA THR A 87 7.49 -13.04 2.92
C THR A 87 7.18 -11.58 2.69
N THR A 88 6.22 -11.30 1.82
CA THR A 88 5.71 -9.95 1.54
C THR A 88 4.33 -9.83 2.17
N THR A 89 4.15 -8.86 3.05
CA THR A 89 2.87 -8.55 3.68
C THR A 89 2.54 -7.09 3.44
N GLY A 90 1.30 -6.79 3.07
CA GLY A 90 0.87 -5.41 3.00
C GLY A 90 -0.64 -5.27 3.09
N THR A 91 -1.08 -4.04 3.32
CA THR A 91 -2.47 -3.61 3.29
C THR A 91 -2.62 -2.50 2.27
N GLN A 92 -3.78 -2.46 1.61
CA GLN A 92 -4.14 -1.42 0.67
C GLN A 92 -5.56 -0.94 0.98
N LYS A 93 -5.75 0.37 0.90
CA LYS A 93 -7.04 1.05 0.96
C LYS A 93 -7.22 1.85 -0.32
N THR A 94 -8.38 1.74 -0.95
CA THR A 94 -8.70 2.49 -2.17
C THR A 94 -10.12 3.01 -2.09
N LEU A 95 -10.28 4.32 -2.32
CA LEU A 95 -11.56 5.01 -2.44
C LEU A 95 -11.63 5.63 -3.84
N ASP A 96 -12.50 5.07 -4.67
CA ASP A 96 -12.87 5.62 -5.96
C ASP A 96 -14.10 6.52 -5.78
N VAL A 97 -14.02 7.76 -6.24
CA VAL A 97 -15.12 8.73 -6.16
C VAL A 97 -15.46 9.25 -7.55
N LEU A 98 -16.74 9.23 -7.89
CA LEU A 98 -17.28 9.88 -9.07
C LEU A 98 -17.95 11.19 -8.66
N ILE A 99 -17.52 12.28 -9.27
CA ILE A 99 -17.91 13.65 -8.98
C ILE A 99 -18.60 14.21 -10.23
N ARG A 100 -19.65 15.01 -10.02
CA ARG A 100 -20.30 15.82 -11.04
C ARG A 100 -20.49 17.23 -10.51
N ASN A 101 -20.01 18.24 -11.24
CA ASN A 101 -20.11 19.65 -10.84
C ASN A 101 -19.70 19.86 -9.36
N ASP A 102 -18.52 19.36 -8.98
CA ASP A 102 -17.96 19.44 -7.62
C ASP A 102 -18.71 18.68 -6.50
N VAL A 103 -19.71 17.86 -6.83
CA VAL A 103 -20.46 17.06 -5.85
C VAL A 103 -20.27 15.57 -6.10
N VAL A 104 -20.09 14.80 -5.02
CA VAL A 104 -19.98 13.34 -5.09
C VAL A 104 -21.30 12.74 -5.53
N ILE A 105 -21.32 12.03 -6.66
CA ILE A 105 -22.50 11.31 -7.14
C ILE A 105 -22.43 9.80 -6.87
N ASN A 106 -21.21 9.24 -6.81
CA ASN A 106 -21.02 7.85 -6.41
C ASN A 106 -19.63 7.63 -5.80
N TYR A 107 -19.48 6.55 -5.04
CA TYR A 107 -18.17 6.13 -4.53
C TYR A 107 -18.14 4.63 -4.26
N THR A 108 -16.93 4.07 -4.28
CA THR A 108 -16.63 2.70 -3.88
C THR A 108 -15.40 2.72 -3.00
N PHE A 109 -15.45 2.01 -1.88
CA PHE A 109 -14.31 1.84 -0.98
C PHE A 109 -13.96 0.37 -0.86
N SER A 110 -12.66 0.07 -0.89
CA SER A 110 -12.11 -1.25 -0.60
C SER A 110 -10.90 -1.13 0.31
N GLU A 111 -10.79 -2.09 1.23
CA GLU A 111 -9.66 -2.23 2.13
C GLU A 111 -9.35 -3.72 2.29
N GLY A 112 -8.08 -4.08 2.20
CA GLY A 112 -7.67 -5.47 2.27
C GLY A 112 -6.17 -5.68 2.08
N PRO A 113 -5.75 -6.94 1.84
CA PRO A 113 -4.35 -7.26 1.55
C PRO A 113 -3.86 -6.51 0.32
N ALA A 114 -2.64 -5.96 0.39
CA ALA A 114 -2.03 -5.31 -0.75
C ALA A 114 -1.78 -6.33 -1.88
N PRO A 115 -1.97 -5.95 -3.16
CA PRO A 115 -1.58 -6.77 -4.29
C PRO A 115 -0.11 -7.22 -4.16
N GLY A 116 0.16 -8.51 -4.32
CA GLY A 116 1.51 -9.07 -4.18
C GLY A 116 1.89 -9.51 -2.76
N SER A 117 0.97 -9.45 -1.78
CA SER A 117 1.16 -10.12 -0.49
C SER A 117 1.29 -11.63 -0.72
N THR A 118 2.46 -12.20 -0.41
CA THR A 118 2.80 -13.60 -0.74
C THR A 118 3.90 -14.14 0.15
N THR A 119 4.04 -15.46 0.20
CA THR A 119 5.22 -16.14 0.75
C THR A 119 5.79 -17.06 -0.32
N ALA A 120 7.07 -16.87 -0.66
CA ALA A 120 7.80 -17.69 -1.61
C ALA A 120 9.01 -18.34 -0.93
N THR A 121 9.33 -19.57 -1.34
CA THR A 121 10.56 -20.25 -0.95
C THR A 121 11.22 -20.77 -2.22
N ASN A 122 12.52 -20.53 -2.38
CA ASN A 122 13.34 -21.11 -3.44
C ASN A 122 14.44 -21.95 -2.81
#